data_AF-A0A6H1W1G3-F1
#
_entry.id   AF-A0A6H1W1G3-F1
#
_cell.length_a   1.000
_cell.length_b   1.000
_cell.length_c   1.000
_cell.angle_alpha   90.00
_cell.angle_beta   90.00
_cell.angle_gamma   90.00
#
_symmetry.space_group_name_H-M   'P 1'
#
loop_
_entity.id
_entity.type
_entity.pdbx_description
1 polymer ?
#
loop_
_entity_poly.entity_id
_entity_poly.type
_entity_poly.pdbx_seq_one_letter_code
_entity_poly.pdbx_strand_id
1 'polypeptide(L)'
;MATLEETRDTLHRLISSETGLDAILAARPNWYGRLLTGLTLAIGDDPIVYLGAALEQSELGFTFRVGAFTPETIAIGEARGGAVGEASVSTKLQRRGDLVRLDISGGIPAFDPASYTEWPGKFRMKATYGSGLEVTIPSSVVDTAQKRASLDHILDGLRNDLKH
;
A
#
# COMPACT_ATOMS: atom_id res chain seq x y z
N MET A 1 0.49 -19.95 14.57
CA MET A 1 1.70 -19.24 14.10
C MET A 1 1.73 -19.39 12.61
N ALA A 2 1.71 -18.29 11.85
CA ALA A 2 1.82 -18.37 10.41
C ALA A 2 3.28 -18.68 10.04
N THR A 3 3.51 -19.58 9.10
CA THR A 3 4.87 -19.79 8.56
C THR A 3 5.24 -18.65 7.61
N LEU A 4 6.54 -18.41 7.37
CA LEU A 4 6.96 -17.41 6.37
C LEU A 4 6.39 -17.70 4.97
N GLU A 5 6.14 -18.97 4.66
CA GLU A 5 5.46 -19.37 3.43
C GLU A 5 3.99 -18.93 3.40
N GLU A 6 3.27 -19.09 4.51
CA GLU A 6 1.88 -18.61 4.64
C GLU A 6 1.78 -17.08 4.60
N THR A 7 2.73 -16.36 5.22
CA THR A 7 2.81 -14.89 5.12
C THR A 7 3.08 -14.47 3.68
N ARG A 8 4.04 -15.10 2.99
CA ARG A 8 4.32 -14.83 1.57
C ARG A 8 3.09 -15.07 0.69
N ASP A 9 2.40 -16.19 0.90
CA ASP A 9 1.24 -16.56 0.08
C ASP A 9 0.05 -15.64 0.37
N THR A 10 -0.11 -15.22 1.62
CA THR A 10 -1.07 -14.18 2.02
C THR A 10 -0.76 -12.85 1.36
N LEU A 11 0.49 -12.40 1.41
CA LEU A 11 0.94 -11.18 0.73
C LEU A 11 0.68 -11.26 -0.77
N HIS A 12 1.06 -12.36 -1.42
CA HIS A 12 0.84 -12.54 -2.84
C HIS A 12 -0.65 -12.46 -3.20
N ARG A 13 -1.50 -13.15 -2.45
CA ARG A 13 -2.95 -13.14 -2.65
C ARG A 13 -3.55 -11.74 -2.48
N LEU A 14 -3.17 -11.03 -1.40
CA LEU A 14 -3.68 -9.68 -1.13
C LEU A 14 -3.22 -8.70 -2.20
N ILE A 15 -1.92 -8.69 -2.53
CA ILE A 15 -1.36 -7.80 -3.57
C ILE A 15 -1.97 -8.10 -4.94
N SER A 16 -2.18 -9.37 -5.30
CA SER A 16 -2.75 -9.73 -6.61
C SER A 16 -4.25 -9.41 -6.70
N SER A 17 -4.94 -9.24 -5.56
CA SER A 17 -6.34 -8.81 -5.56
C SER A 17 -6.53 -7.31 -5.82
N GLU A 18 -5.44 -6.54 -5.89
CA GLU A 18 -5.48 -5.11 -6.17
C GLU A 18 -5.75 -4.82 -7.64
N THR A 19 -6.65 -3.88 -7.89
CA THR A 19 -7.12 -3.53 -9.24
C THR A 19 -5.97 -3.06 -10.13
N GLY A 20 -5.90 -3.63 -11.34
CA GLY A 20 -4.93 -3.22 -12.36
C GLY A 20 -3.54 -3.84 -12.20
N LEU A 21 -3.37 -4.77 -11.24
CA LEU A 21 -2.10 -5.48 -11.05
C LEU A 21 -2.08 -6.88 -11.68
N ASP A 22 -3.23 -7.46 -12.02
CA ASP A 22 -3.34 -8.84 -12.53
C ASP A 22 -2.37 -9.12 -13.70
N ALA A 23 -2.40 -8.27 -14.73
CA ALA A 23 -1.62 -8.47 -15.95
C ALA A 23 -0.11 -8.41 -15.70
N ILE A 24 0.34 -7.49 -14.83
CA ILE A 24 1.79 -7.34 -14.55
C ILE A 24 2.29 -8.44 -13.62
N LEU A 25 1.49 -8.87 -12.65
CA LEU A 25 1.87 -9.88 -11.67
C LEU A 25 1.76 -11.30 -12.24
N ALA A 26 0.89 -11.53 -13.24
CA ALA A 26 0.80 -12.80 -13.96
C ALA A 26 2.14 -13.20 -14.61
N ALA A 27 2.94 -12.22 -15.06
CA ALA A 27 4.27 -12.45 -15.62
C ALA A 27 5.32 -12.85 -14.56
N ARG A 28 4.97 -12.81 -13.27
CA ARG A 28 5.84 -13.11 -12.11
C ARG A 28 7.24 -12.51 -12.24
N PRO A 29 7.34 -11.18 -12.42
CA PRO A 29 8.63 -10.56 -12.65
C PRO A 29 9.56 -10.75 -11.44
N ASN A 30 10.87 -10.91 -11.69
CA ASN A 30 11.86 -11.17 -10.64
C ASN A 30 11.86 -10.12 -9.52
N TRP A 31 11.60 -8.85 -9.86
CA TRP A 31 11.49 -7.77 -8.87
C TRP A 31 10.33 -7.98 -7.91
N TYR A 32 9.23 -8.57 -8.36
CA TYR A 32 8.07 -8.85 -7.52
C TYR A 32 8.38 -9.97 -6.53
N GLY A 33 9.08 -11.02 -6.97
CA GLY A 33 9.58 -12.07 -6.07
C GLY A 33 10.49 -11.50 -4.98
N ARG A 34 11.44 -10.62 -5.34
CA ARG A 34 12.31 -9.94 -4.37
C ARG A 34 11.53 -9.06 -3.39
N LEU A 35 10.51 -8.35 -3.88
CA LEU A 35 9.65 -7.49 -3.08
C LEU A 35 8.81 -8.31 -2.09
N LEU A 36 8.23 -9.43 -2.52
CA LEU A 36 7.52 -10.37 -1.66
C LEU A 36 8.44 -10.90 -0.56
N THR A 37 9.66 -11.32 -0.89
CA THR A 37 10.65 -11.78 0.11
C THR A 37 10.94 -10.69 1.15
N GLY A 38 11.21 -9.46 0.69
CA GLY A 38 11.49 -8.34 1.60
C GLY A 38 10.33 -8.06 2.56
N LEU A 39 9.09 -7.99 2.04
CA LEU A 39 7.88 -7.80 2.85
C LEU A 39 7.64 -8.96 3.81
N THR A 40 7.82 -10.19 3.35
CA THR A 40 7.63 -11.40 4.19
C THR A 40 8.60 -11.38 5.37
N LEU A 41 9.86 -11.02 5.14
CA LEU A 41 10.86 -10.91 6.21
C LEU A 41 10.58 -9.73 7.14
N ALA A 42 10.05 -8.62 6.62
CA ALA A 42 9.73 -7.43 7.41
C ALA A 42 8.50 -7.65 8.33
N ILE A 43 7.51 -8.40 7.86
CA ILE A 43 6.27 -8.68 8.59
C ILE A 43 6.44 -9.90 9.52
N GLY A 44 7.19 -10.92 9.08
CA GLY A 44 7.34 -12.15 9.85
C GLY A 44 6.02 -12.90 9.98
N ASP A 45 5.62 -13.19 11.22
CA ASP A 45 4.38 -13.89 11.58
C ASP A 45 3.27 -12.95 12.08
N ASP A 46 3.50 -11.64 12.03
CA ASP A 46 2.50 -10.65 12.41
C ASP A 46 1.26 -10.72 11.50
N PRO A 47 0.04 -10.60 12.06
CA PRO A 47 -1.16 -10.54 11.25
C PRO A 47 -1.21 -9.24 10.44
N ILE A 48 -1.45 -9.38 9.13
CA ILE A 48 -1.68 -8.24 8.25
C ILE A 48 -3.09 -7.72 8.50
N VAL A 49 -3.20 -6.54 9.11
CA VAL A 49 -4.46 -5.85 9.38
C VAL A 49 -4.96 -5.17 8.11
N TYR A 50 -4.04 -4.60 7.35
CA TYR A 50 -4.34 -3.95 6.08
C TYR A 50 -3.17 -4.08 5.11
N LEU A 51 -3.48 -4.20 3.83
CA LEU A 51 -2.51 -4.11 2.74
C LEU A 51 -3.10 -3.27 1.63
N GLY A 52 -2.28 -2.39 1.06
CA GLY A 52 -2.58 -1.74 -0.20
C GLY A 52 -1.38 -1.85 -1.14
N ALA A 53 -1.64 -2.04 -2.43
CA ALA A 53 -0.61 -1.95 -3.47
C ALA A 53 -1.06 -1.05 -4.62
N ALA A 54 -0.10 -0.37 -5.26
CA ALA A 54 -0.34 0.39 -6.47
C ALA A 54 0.87 0.36 -7.40
N LEU A 55 0.58 0.50 -8.68
CA LEU A 55 1.56 0.64 -9.74
C LEU A 55 1.36 2.00 -10.42
N GLU A 56 2.41 2.81 -10.42
CA GLU A 56 2.51 4.03 -11.22
C GLU A 56 3.42 3.75 -12.41
N GLN A 57 2.95 4.01 -13.63
CA GLN A 57 3.73 3.86 -14.86
C GLN A 57 3.80 5.18 -15.62
N SER A 58 4.95 5.42 -16.23
CA SER A 58 5.21 6.54 -17.14
C SER A 58 6.16 6.09 -18.24
N GLU A 59 6.41 6.93 -19.24
CA GLU A 59 7.38 6.65 -20.31
C GLU A 59 8.80 6.42 -19.78
N LEU A 60 9.13 7.00 -18.62
CA LEU A 60 10.46 6.90 -18.00
C LEU A 60 10.66 5.62 -17.18
N GLY A 61 9.59 4.86 -16.92
CA GLY A 61 9.63 3.67 -16.10
C GLY A 61 8.43 3.55 -15.16
N PHE A 62 8.58 2.72 -14.13
CA PHE A 62 7.50 2.40 -13.21
C PHE A 62 7.94 2.46 -11.75
N THR A 63 6.96 2.71 -10.88
CA THR A 63 7.08 2.54 -9.45
C THR A 63 5.93 1.68 -8.94
N PHE A 64 6.25 0.54 -8.37
CA PHE A 64 5.32 -0.34 -7.69
C PHE A 64 5.51 -0.18 -6.18
N ARG A 65 4.43 0.10 -5.45
CA ARG A 65 4.45 0.27 -3.99
C ARG A 65 3.47 -0.67 -3.33
N VAL A 66 3.88 -1.22 -2.20
CA VAL A 66 3.04 -1.99 -1.29
C VAL A 66 3.23 -1.41 0.11
N GLY A 67 2.13 -1.14 0.80
CA GLY A 67 2.13 -0.85 2.23
C GLY A 67 1.32 -1.92 2.95
N ALA A 68 1.95 -2.62 3.88
CA ALA A 68 1.33 -3.63 4.73
C ALA A 68 1.41 -3.18 6.19
N PHE A 69 0.27 -3.17 6.87
CA PHE A 69 0.11 -2.71 8.24
C PHE A 69 -0.12 -3.92 9.13
N THR A 70 0.69 -4.05 10.16
CA THR A 70 0.50 -4.98 11.27
C THR A 70 -0.02 -4.22 12.50
N PRO A 71 -0.31 -4.88 13.63
CA PRO A 71 -0.71 -4.18 14.85
C PRO A 71 0.32 -3.14 15.31
N GLU A 72 1.61 -3.43 15.16
CA GLU A 72 2.70 -2.61 15.71
C GLU A 72 3.56 -1.91 14.65
N THR A 73 3.59 -2.44 13.43
CA THR A 73 4.51 -1.98 12.39
C THR A 73 3.86 -1.76 11.04
N ILE A 74 4.60 -1.08 10.16
CA ILE A 74 4.25 -0.86 8.77
C ILE A 74 5.43 -1.26 7.91
N ALA A 75 5.23 -2.28 7.09
CA ALA A 75 6.18 -2.73 6.09
C ALA A 75 5.84 -2.10 4.73
N ILE A 76 6.83 -1.48 4.09
CA ILE A 76 6.67 -0.79 2.82
C ILE A 76 7.64 -1.38 1.83
N GLY A 77 7.11 -2.04 0.82
CA GLY A 77 7.84 -2.56 -0.32
C GLY A 77 7.75 -1.59 -1.48
N GLU A 78 8.87 -1.27 -2.11
CA GLU A 78 8.89 -0.44 -3.31
C GLU A 78 9.81 -1.05 -4.36
N ALA A 79 9.31 -1.23 -5.58
CA ALA A 79 10.10 -1.57 -6.74
C ALA A 79 10.08 -0.39 -7.72
N ARG A 80 11.26 0.14 -8.07
CA ARG A 80 11.43 1.18 -9.09
C ARG A 80 12.27 0.63 -10.23
N GLY A 81 11.69 0.59 -11.42
CA GLY A 81 12.37 0.14 -12.63
C GLY A 81 12.29 1.17 -13.76
N GLY A 82 13.28 1.12 -14.65
CA GLY A 82 13.24 1.88 -15.90
C GLY A 82 12.32 1.22 -16.93
N ALA A 83 12.24 1.80 -18.13
CA ALA A 83 11.49 1.21 -19.25
C ALA A 83 11.99 -0.21 -19.63
N VAL A 84 13.25 -0.53 -19.33
CA VAL A 84 13.93 -1.78 -19.67
C VAL A 84 14.00 -2.71 -18.46
N GLY A 85 12.83 -3.18 -17.96
CA GLY A 85 12.62 -4.42 -17.19
C GLY A 85 13.32 -4.63 -15.83
N GLU A 86 14.47 -4.02 -15.55
CA GLU A 86 15.18 -4.12 -14.29
C GLU A 86 14.63 -3.11 -13.29
N ALA A 87 14.42 -3.58 -12.05
CA ALA A 87 13.94 -2.74 -10.97
C ALA A 87 14.77 -2.92 -9.70
N SER A 88 15.12 -1.78 -9.11
CA SER A 88 15.59 -1.69 -7.73
C SER A 88 14.42 -1.99 -6.79
N VAL A 89 14.66 -2.82 -5.78
CA VAL A 89 13.66 -3.18 -4.78
C VAL A 89 14.17 -2.76 -3.41
N SER A 90 13.31 -2.10 -2.64
CA SER A 90 13.58 -1.75 -1.25
C SER A 90 12.42 -2.16 -0.37
N THR A 91 12.72 -2.51 0.87
CA THR A 91 11.71 -2.72 1.91
C THR A 91 12.09 -1.91 3.13
N LYS A 92 11.13 -1.19 3.69
CA LYS A 92 11.28 -0.40 4.91
C LYS A 92 10.28 -0.90 5.93
N LEU A 93 10.70 -0.94 7.19
CA LEU A 93 9.85 -1.26 8.33
C LEU A 93 9.82 -0.06 9.26
N GLN A 94 8.65 0.36 9.72
CA GLN A 94 8.47 1.43 10.70
C GLN A 94 7.54 0.99 11.81
N ARG A 95 7.70 1.58 13.00
CA ARG A 95 6.70 1.46 14.06
C ARG A 95 5.52 2.35 13.75
N ARG A 96 4.32 1.90 14.13
CA ARG A 96 3.08 2.66 13.96
C ARG A 96 3.04 3.90 14.85
N GLY A 97 3.44 3.77 16.11
CA GLY A 97 3.51 4.89 17.07
C GLY A 97 4.55 5.97 16.74
N ASP A 98 5.33 5.81 15.67
CA ASP A 98 6.22 6.88 15.19
C ASP A 98 5.50 7.81 14.20
N LEU A 99 4.18 7.67 13.99
CA LEU A 99 3.42 8.52 13.08
C LEU A 99 3.31 9.95 13.64
N VAL A 100 3.87 10.92 12.92
CA VAL A 100 3.90 12.32 13.34
C VAL A 100 2.85 13.16 12.63
N ARG A 101 2.53 12.83 11.37
CA ARG A 101 1.62 13.62 10.55
C ARG A 101 0.90 12.76 9.51
N LEU A 102 -0.37 13.08 9.29
CA LEU A 102 -1.18 12.54 8.21
C LEU A 102 -1.73 13.69 7.36
N ASP A 103 -1.33 13.75 6.09
CA ASP A 103 -1.87 14.65 5.08
C ASP A 103 -2.88 13.90 4.20
N ILE A 104 -4.08 14.46 4.06
CA ILE A 104 -5.13 13.95 3.17
C ILE A 104 -5.44 15.03 2.15
N SER A 105 -5.40 14.69 0.86
CA SER A 105 -5.57 15.64 -0.25
C SER A 105 -6.38 15.04 -1.39
N GLY A 106 -7.01 15.88 -2.21
CA GLY A 106 -7.88 15.44 -3.30
C GLY A 106 -9.27 15.01 -2.82
N GLY A 107 -9.88 14.10 -3.55
CA GLY A 107 -11.28 13.70 -3.38
C GLY A 107 -12.22 14.44 -4.32
N ILE A 108 -13.42 13.88 -4.48
CA ILE A 108 -14.55 14.57 -5.11
C ILE A 108 -15.03 15.66 -4.12
N PRO A 109 -15.55 16.82 -4.57
CA PRO A 109 -16.19 17.78 -3.67
C PRO A 109 -17.51 17.26 -3.12
N ALA A 110 -17.78 17.48 -1.81
CA ALA A 110 -18.93 16.87 -1.11
C ALA A 110 -20.31 17.32 -1.64
N PHE A 111 -20.33 18.43 -2.39
CA PHE A 111 -21.54 19.06 -2.88
C PHE A 111 -21.51 19.25 -4.40
N ASP A 112 -20.67 18.50 -5.13
CA ASP A 112 -20.69 18.53 -6.59
C ASP A 112 -21.83 17.63 -7.12
N PRO A 113 -22.91 18.21 -7.69
CA PRO A 113 -24.06 17.45 -8.18
C PRO A 113 -23.79 16.72 -9.51
N ALA A 114 -22.64 16.95 -10.16
CA ALA A 114 -22.32 16.39 -11.47
C ALA A 114 -21.57 15.05 -11.43
N SER A 115 -21.08 14.62 -10.27
CA SER A 115 -20.22 13.44 -10.14
C SER A 115 -21.02 12.20 -9.76
N TYR A 116 -21.46 11.40 -10.74
CA TYR A 116 -21.97 10.02 -10.56
C TYR A 116 -20.90 9.01 -10.07
N THR A 117 -19.80 9.51 -9.51
CA THR A 117 -18.70 8.73 -8.94
C THR A 117 -18.89 8.61 -7.43
N GLU A 118 -18.73 7.40 -6.90
CA GLU A 118 -18.90 7.14 -5.48
C GLU A 118 -17.90 7.94 -4.63
N TRP A 119 -18.43 8.76 -3.72
CA TRP A 119 -17.68 9.48 -2.69
C TRP A 119 -16.79 8.52 -1.88
N PRO A 120 -15.52 8.86 -1.58
CA PRO A 120 -14.82 10.15 -1.82
C PRO A 120 -14.06 10.23 -3.15
N GLY A 121 -14.13 9.20 -4.02
CA GLY A 121 -13.38 9.17 -5.29
C GLY A 121 -11.87 9.03 -5.13
N LYS A 122 -11.10 9.69 -6.00
CA LYS A 122 -9.63 9.68 -5.96
C LYS A 122 -9.10 10.73 -4.98
N PHE A 123 -8.53 10.28 -3.87
CA PHE A 123 -7.80 11.10 -2.90
C PHE A 123 -6.41 10.49 -2.66
N ARG A 124 -5.49 11.28 -2.13
CA ARG A 124 -4.13 10.87 -1.76
C ARG A 124 -3.93 11.07 -0.28
N MET A 125 -3.43 10.03 0.39
CA MET A 125 -3.00 10.10 1.78
C MET A 125 -1.48 9.98 1.85
N LYS A 126 -0.88 10.80 2.70
CA LYS A 126 0.55 10.79 2.97
C LYS A 126 0.77 10.78 4.47
N ALA A 127 1.39 9.72 4.97
CA ALA A 127 1.75 9.55 6.38
C ALA A 127 3.25 9.85 6.55
N THR A 128 3.60 10.71 7.50
CA THR A 128 4.97 11.08 7.82
C THR A 128 5.33 10.58 9.21
N TYR A 129 6.42 9.80 9.29
CA TYR A 129 6.91 9.20 10.53
C TYR A 129 8.09 9.99 11.09
N GLY A 130 8.39 9.82 12.38
CA GLY A 130 9.48 10.52 13.09
C GLY A 130 10.87 10.31 12.49
N SER A 131 11.05 9.24 11.72
CA SER A 131 12.26 8.98 10.92
C SER A 131 12.41 9.90 9.71
N GLY A 132 11.41 10.73 9.41
CA GLY A 132 11.30 11.49 8.16
C GLY A 132 10.78 10.66 6.99
N LEU A 133 10.39 9.40 7.22
CA LEU A 133 9.78 8.57 6.18
C LEU A 133 8.41 9.11 5.82
N GLU A 134 8.19 9.34 4.52
CA GLU A 134 6.89 9.68 3.97
C GLU A 134 6.33 8.51 3.18
N VAL A 135 5.14 8.06 3.58
CA VAL A 135 4.43 6.92 3.02
C VAL A 135 3.22 7.46 2.30
N THR A 136 3.25 7.38 0.96
CA THR A 136 2.03 7.58 0.19
C THR A 136 1.25 6.28 0.21
N ILE A 137 0.12 6.27 0.91
CA ILE A 137 -0.73 5.09 0.97
C ILE A 137 -1.39 4.98 -0.40
N PRO A 138 -1.27 3.83 -1.07
CA PRO A 138 -1.70 3.69 -2.45
C PRO A 138 -3.17 4.08 -2.60
N SER A 139 -3.40 5.10 -3.44
CA SER A 139 -4.72 5.59 -3.81
C SER A 139 -5.27 4.72 -4.94
N SER A 140 -5.61 3.46 -4.64
CA SER A 140 -6.53 2.79 -5.56
C SER A 140 -7.84 3.58 -5.55
N VAL A 141 -8.49 3.70 -6.71
CA VAL A 141 -9.84 4.27 -6.75
C VAL A 141 -10.68 3.48 -5.76
N VAL A 142 -11.30 4.17 -4.80
CA VAL A 142 -12.13 3.52 -3.78
C VAL A 142 -13.53 3.33 -4.35
N ASP A 143 -13.59 2.53 -5.41
CA ASP A 143 -14.76 2.27 -6.27
C ASP A 143 -15.53 1.02 -5.88
N THR A 144 -15.12 0.32 -4.82
CA THR A 144 -15.81 -0.88 -4.32
C THR A 144 -16.08 -0.78 -2.83
N ALA A 145 -17.16 -1.43 -2.37
CA ALA A 145 -17.52 -1.49 -0.95
C ALA A 145 -16.40 -2.09 -0.09
N GLN A 146 -15.68 -3.09 -0.61
CA GLN A 146 -14.55 -3.70 0.08
C GLN A 146 -13.41 -2.69 0.28
N LYS A 147 -13.06 -1.91 -0.74
CA LYS A 147 -12.04 -0.86 -0.61
C LYS A 147 -12.46 0.25 0.34
N ARG A 148 -13.74 0.62 0.38
CA ARG A 148 -14.27 1.59 1.36
C ARG A 148 -14.11 1.07 2.79
N ALA A 149 -14.49 -0.17 3.04
CA ALA A 149 -14.31 -0.79 4.35
C ALA A 149 -12.82 -0.88 4.74
N SER A 150 -11.94 -1.22 3.80
CA SER A 150 -10.50 -1.23 4.04
C SER A 150 -9.95 0.18 4.30
N LEU A 151 -10.41 1.19 3.56
CA LEU A 151 -10.04 2.59 3.77
C LEU A 151 -10.45 3.07 5.16
N ASP A 152 -11.69 2.81 5.58
CA ASP A 152 -12.17 3.20 6.90
C ASP A 152 -11.28 2.58 7.99
N HIS A 153 -10.90 1.30 7.82
CA HIS A 153 -9.97 0.63 8.73
C HIS A 153 -8.58 1.26 8.77
N ILE A 154 -8.02 1.67 7.61
CA ILE A 154 -6.75 2.39 7.56
C ILE A 154 -6.86 3.73 8.27
N LEU A 155 -7.89 4.50 7.95
CA LEU A 155 -8.07 5.85 8.48
C LEU A 155 -8.23 5.80 9.99
N ASP A 156 -9.00 4.85 10.51
CA ASP A 156 -9.15 4.64 11.94
C ASP A 156 -7.84 4.20 12.58
N GLY A 157 -7.10 3.29 11.94
CA GLY A 157 -5.76 2.88 12.37
C GLY A 157 -4.79 4.05 12.47
N LEU A 158 -4.61 4.83 11.40
CA LEU A 158 -3.71 5.98 11.38
C LEU A 158 -4.15 7.10 12.34
N ARG A 159 -5.46 7.32 12.49
CA ARG A 159 -5.99 8.28 13.47
C ARG A 159 -5.69 7.85 14.90
N ASN A 160 -5.67 6.55 15.17
CA ASN A 160 -5.29 6.03 16.48
C ASN A 160 -3.77 6.12 16.69
N ASP A 161 -2.99 5.81 15.65
CA ASP A 161 -1.53 5.95 15.66
C ASP A 161 -1.10 7.42 15.88
N LEU A 162 -1.88 8.42 15.46
CA LEU A 162 -1.60 9.83 15.75
C LEU A 162 -1.86 10.24 17.20
N LYS A 163 -2.65 9.47 17.95
CA LYS A 163 -3.04 9.81 19.33
C LYS A 163 -2.07 9.25 20.36
N HIS A 164 -1.21 8.31 19.98
CA HIS A 164 -0.42 7.46 20.87
C HIS A 164 1.02 7.38 20.40
#